data_AF-A0A846S0S0-F1
#
_entry.id   AF-A0A846S0S0-F1
#
_cell.length_a   1.000
_cell.length_b   1.000
_cell.length_c   1.000
_cell.angle_alpha   90.00
_cell.angle_beta   90.00
_cell.angle_gamma   90.00
#
_symmetry.space_group_name_H-M   'P 1'
#
loop_
_entity.id
_entity.type
_entity.pdbx_description
1 polymer ?
#
loop_
_entity_poly.entity_id
_entity_poly.type
_entity_poly.pdbx_seq_one_letter_code
_entity_poly.pdbx_strand_id
1 'polypeptide(L)'
;MNKPVTLDVNGQSEEVRTFGGTVGDVLDSRDLDIDKRDHVKPGVNKDISRDMTITVNTAKKLSLSVDGKESDEWTNANTVGQALADLGVDGEGADLNAEPSQKLKDKGNDIDVTTAKNLTIVADGKDHKVSAAAETAKEALGETKIELDKDDFMSVPLSSKVSDGQVLTVNRVKNKTVTEKEAIEPEVEKKKSDSLYEGETEVEDKGKDGQKEISYKIKTVNGDEVKKEKKDEKVLSEPETKVVIEGTKEKPAEEPDSGSDAGTGDSGTGGSDDGDESTGGGSGSGDMSTQEIKDMLGGPGSKWYSVVECESNFDPKASNGTHFGLFQFLPDTWHKMGGTGNPSDASPQEQFDRAKKLQKEAGWGQWACA
;
A
#
# COMPACT_ATOMS: atom_id res chain seq x y z
N MET A 1 24.87 -70.96 12.67
CA MET A 1 24.25 -71.32 11.37
C MET A 1 24.34 -70.11 10.46
N ASN A 2 24.53 -70.28 9.16
CA ASN A 2 24.44 -69.17 8.21
C ASN A 2 22.97 -68.70 8.09
N LYS A 3 22.74 -67.39 8.09
CA LYS A 3 21.44 -66.74 7.88
C LYS A 3 21.56 -65.78 6.67
N PRO A 4 20.69 -65.88 5.65
CA PRO A 4 20.55 -64.82 4.67
C PRO A 4 19.82 -63.63 5.31
N VAL A 5 20.26 -62.43 4.95
CA VAL A 5 19.63 -61.13 5.24
C VAL A 5 19.75 -60.25 4.01
N THR A 6 18.84 -59.28 3.82
CA THR A 6 18.98 -58.24 2.80
C THR A 6 19.65 -57.04 3.46
N LEU A 7 20.76 -56.56 2.91
CA LEU A 7 21.38 -55.30 3.34
C LEU A 7 21.12 -54.25 2.25
N ASP A 8 20.38 -53.20 2.60
CA ASP A 8 20.20 -52.02 1.76
C ASP A 8 21.08 -50.89 2.29
N VAL A 9 22.01 -50.41 1.46
CA VAL A 9 22.86 -49.25 1.77
C VAL A 9 22.51 -48.13 0.80
N ASN A 10 21.95 -47.02 1.31
CA ASN A 10 21.54 -45.85 0.53
C ASN A 10 20.64 -46.18 -0.70
N GLY A 11 19.71 -47.12 -0.56
CA GLY A 11 18.87 -47.59 -1.66
C GLY A 11 19.60 -48.46 -2.68
N GLN A 12 20.60 -49.22 -2.23
CA GLN A 12 21.25 -50.30 -2.97
C GLN A 12 21.21 -51.58 -2.13
N SER A 13 20.30 -52.49 -2.48
CA SER A 13 20.07 -53.77 -1.79
C SER A 13 20.96 -54.91 -2.34
N GLU A 14 21.56 -55.70 -1.44
CA GLU A 14 22.23 -56.99 -1.72
C GLU A 14 21.80 -58.10 -0.73
N GLU A 15 21.91 -59.38 -1.12
CA GLU A 15 21.80 -60.51 -0.17
C GLU A 15 23.15 -60.70 0.55
N VAL A 16 23.14 -60.64 1.88
CA VAL A 16 24.28 -60.89 2.74
C VAL A 16 24.08 -62.18 3.52
N ARG A 17 25.15 -62.94 3.72
CA ARG A 17 25.14 -64.22 4.44
C ARG A 17 26.04 -64.15 5.64
N THR A 18 25.43 -63.99 6.82
CA THR A 18 26.14 -63.74 8.07
C THR A 18 26.22 -64.98 8.97
N PHE A 19 27.25 -65.00 9.80
CA PHE A 19 27.39 -65.88 10.97
C PHE A 19 27.17 -65.14 12.30
N GLY A 20 27.03 -63.81 12.25
CA GLY A 20 26.85 -62.92 13.40
C GLY A 20 25.54 -63.13 14.16
N GLY A 21 25.50 -62.60 15.38
CA GLY A 21 24.31 -62.59 16.22
C GLY A 21 23.38 -61.42 15.88
N THR A 22 23.95 -60.25 15.61
CA THR A 22 23.33 -58.92 15.62
C THR A 22 23.49 -58.17 14.29
N VAL A 23 22.77 -57.05 14.14
CA VAL A 23 22.95 -56.14 12.99
C VAL A 23 24.36 -55.56 12.92
N GLY A 24 24.96 -55.19 14.07
CA GLY A 24 26.35 -54.72 14.13
C GLY A 24 27.32 -55.73 13.50
N ASP A 25 27.23 -57.01 13.89
CA ASP A 25 28.06 -58.08 13.32
C ASP A 25 27.92 -58.22 11.78
N VAL A 26 26.82 -57.76 11.18
CA VAL A 26 26.65 -57.76 9.71
C VAL A 26 27.36 -56.57 9.06
N LEU A 27 27.26 -55.39 9.67
CA LEU A 27 27.86 -54.14 9.16
C LEU A 27 29.39 -54.19 9.29
N ASP A 28 29.88 -54.62 10.45
CA ASP A 28 31.31 -54.90 10.69
C ASP A 28 31.86 -55.92 9.68
N SER A 29 31.08 -56.96 9.33
CA SER A 29 31.48 -57.97 8.33
C SER A 29 31.53 -57.47 6.88
N ARG A 30 31.13 -56.23 6.63
CA ARG A 30 31.15 -55.54 5.33
C ARG A 30 31.98 -54.26 5.34
N ASP A 31 32.81 -54.06 6.37
CA ASP A 31 33.66 -52.87 6.55
C ASP A 31 32.86 -51.54 6.53
N LEU A 32 31.62 -51.56 7.04
CA LEU A 32 30.73 -50.39 7.09
C LEU A 32 30.85 -49.64 8.42
N ASP A 33 31.80 -48.71 8.49
CA ASP A 33 31.93 -47.75 9.60
C ASP A 33 30.69 -46.83 9.67
N ILE A 34 29.88 -46.97 10.74
CA ILE A 34 28.64 -46.22 10.96
C ILE A 34 28.90 -44.97 11.83
N ASP A 35 28.66 -43.77 11.31
CA ASP A 35 28.66 -42.54 12.13
C ASP A 35 27.41 -42.46 13.01
N LYS A 36 27.52 -41.72 14.12
CA LYS A 36 26.40 -41.44 15.03
C LYS A 36 25.20 -40.70 14.39
N ARG A 37 25.34 -40.18 13.16
CA ARG A 37 24.24 -39.58 12.37
C ARG A 37 23.59 -40.56 11.38
N ASP A 38 24.18 -41.72 11.14
CA ASP A 38 23.67 -42.66 10.15
C ASP A 38 22.41 -43.37 10.66
N HIS A 39 21.43 -43.57 9.78
CA HIS A 39 20.19 -44.24 10.15
C HIS A 39 20.26 -45.73 9.83
N VAL A 40 20.46 -46.56 10.87
CA VAL A 40 20.50 -48.02 10.78
C VAL A 40 19.21 -48.62 11.36
N LYS A 41 18.48 -49.40 10.55
CA LYS A 41 17.19 -50.00 10.91
C LYS A 41 17.08 -51.46 10.41
N PRO A 42 16.87 -52.45 11.29
CA PRO A 42 16.84 -52.38 12.75
C PRO A 42 18.18 -51.91 13.33
N GLY A 43 18.17 -51.26 14.51
CA GLY A 43 19.39 -50.73 15.12
C GLY A 43 20.42 -51.80 15.48
N VAL A 44 21.71 -51.42 15.51
CA VAL A 44 22.88 -52.33 15.53
C VAL A 44 22.82 -53.48 16.55
N ASN A 45 22.26 -53.26 17.74
CA ASN A 45 22.17 -54.28 18.80
C ASN A 45 21.05 -55.32 18.58
N LYS A 46 20.33 -55.30 17.46
CA LYS A 46 19.20 -56.20 17.20
C LYS A 46 19.66 -57.57 16.70
N ASP A 47 19.13 -58.65 17.30
CA ASP A 47 19.37 -60.02 16.83
C ASP A 47 18.89 -60.25 15.39
N ILE A 48 19.73 -60.89 14.58
CA ILE A 48 19.43 -61.28 13.20
C ILE A 48 18.45 -62.46 13.17
N SER A 49 17.29 -62.28 12.53
CA SER A 49 16.48 -63.38 11.99
C SER A 49 16.92 -63.73 10.56
N ARG A 50 16.48 -64.87 10.04
CA ARG A 50 16.53 -65.08 8.59
C ARG A 50 15.63 -64.06 7.90
N ASP A 51 15.98 -63.75 6.65
CA ASP A 51 15.17 -62.98 5.71
C ASP A 51 14.85 -61.56 6.24
N MET A 52 15.67 -61.07 7.17
CA MET A 52 15.63 -59.72 7.72
C MET A 52 16.20 -58.74 6.71
N THR A 53 15.49 -57.64 6.44
CA THR A 53 16.07 -56.46 5.80
C THR A 53 16.74 -55.58 6.86
N ILE A 54 17.97 -55.17 6.59
CA ILE A 54 18.74 -54.17 7.31
C ILE A 54 18.89 -52.99 6.34
N THR A 55 18.43 -51.81 6.72
CA THR A 55 18.62 -50.57 5.94
C THR A 55 19.62 -49.68 6.65
N VAL A 56 20.60 -49.18 5.89
CA VAL A 56 21.65 -48.25 6.30
C VAL A 56 21.59 -47.04 5.38
N ASN A 57 21.13 -45.91 5.90
CA ASN A 57 21.13 -44.64 5.18
C ASN A 57 22.18 -43.71 5.81
N THR A 58 23.31 -43.53 5.11
CA THR A 58 24.40 -42.69 5.62
C THR A 58 24.02 -41.22 5.60
N ALA A 59 24.52 -40.47 6.59
CA ALA A 59 24.30 -39.05 6.75
C ALA A 59 25.13 -38.25 5.75
N LYS A 60 24.45 -37.51 4.88
CA LYS A 60 25.03 -36.70 3.81
C LYS A 60 24.88 -35.23 4.20
N LYS A 61 25.94 -34.45 4.05
CA LYS A 61 25.87 -33.00 4.23
C LYS A 61 25.22 -32.36 2.99
N LEU A 62 24.37 -31.38 3.23
CA LEU A 62 23.62 -30.63 2.23
C LEU A 62 23.82 -29.13 2.47
N SER A 63 24.42 -28.43 1.52
CA SER A 63 24.34 -26.97 1.46
C SER A 63 23.03 -26.63 0.77
N LEU A 64 22.12 -25.95 1.45
CA LEU A 64 20.76 -25.70 0.98
C LEU A 64 20.49 -24.20 0.92
N SER A 65 19.98 -23.70 -0.20
CA SER A 65 19.52 -22.33 -0.35
C SER A 65 18.02 -22.32 -0.64
N VAL A 66 17.20 -21.73 0.24
CA VAL A 66 15.74 -21.62 0.06
C VAL A 66 15.36 -20.15 -0.07
N ASP A 67 14.86 -19.74 -1.25
CA ASP A 67 14.55 -18.34 -1.58
C ASP A 67 15.73 -17.37 -1.29
N GLY A 68 16.96 -17.85 -1.56
CA GLY A 68 18.21 -17.14 -1.31
C GLY A 68 18.60 -17.02 0.17
N LYS A 69 18.15 -17.96 1.02
CA LYS A 69 18.63 -18.13 2.41
C LYS A 69 19.42 -19.42 2.50
N GLU A 70 20.73 -19.31 2.73
CA GLU A 70 21.65 -20.44 2.86
C GLU A 70 21.59 -21.08 4.26
N SER A 71 21.54 -22.41 4.33
CA SER A 71 21.75 -23.21 5.53
C SER A 71 22.56 -24.49 5.24
N ASP A 72 22.98 -25.17 6.31
CA ASP A 72 24.03 -26.19 6.25
C ASP A 72 23.58 -27.47 6.98
N GLU A 73 22.82 -28.30 6.26
CA GLU A 73 21.99 -29.38 6.81
C GLU A 73 22.66 -30.77 6.74
N TRP A 74 22.08 -31.71 7.49
CA TRP A 74 22.42 -33.13 7.43
C TRP A 74 21.17 -33.96 7.16
N THR A 75 21.23 -34.87 6.19
CA THR A 75 20.10 -35.74 5.84
C THR A 75 20.54 -37.18 5.63
N ASN A 76 19.66 -38.13 5.99
CA ASN A 76 19.80 -39.54 5.65
C ASN A 76 19.06 -39.89 4.34
N ALA A 77 18.54 -38.89 3.61
CA ALA A 77 17.87 -39.09 2.34
C ALA A 77 18.78 -39.66 1.26
N ASN A 78 18.17 -40.29 0.24
CA ASN A 78 18.86 -40.87 -0.91
C ASN A 78 18.70 -40.06 -2.20
N THR A 79 17.71 -39.16 -2.30
CA THR A 79 17.57 -38.20 -3.41
C THR A 79 17.31 -36.78 -2.92
N VAL A 80 17.48 -35.79 -3.81
CA VAL A 80 17.21 -34.37 -3.55
C VAL A 80 15.76 -34.16 -3.09
N GLY A 81 14.77 -34.70 -3.80
CA GLY A 81 13.35 -34.54 -3.46
C GLY A 81 12.98 -35.16 -2.12
N GLN A 82 13.60 -36.30 -1.76
CA GLN A 82 13.42 -36.87 -0.42
C GLN A 82 14.03 -35.95 0.65
N ALA A 83 15.23 -35.40 0.41
CA ALA A 83 15.89 -34.52 1.37
C ALA A 83 15.10 -33.23 1.63
N LEU A 84 14.54 -32.62 0.60
CA LEU A 84 13.69 -31.43 0.73
C LEU A 84 12.42 -31.74 1.53
N ALA A 85 11.75 -32.87 1.23
CA ALA A 85 10.58 -33.32 1.98
C ALA A 85 10.91 -33.64 3.46
N ASP A 86 12.03 -34.32 3.73
CA ASP A 86 12.51 -34.63 5.09
C ASP A 86 12.87 -33.35 5.87
N LEU A 87 13.22 -32.25 5.19
CA LEU A 87 13.52 -30.92 5.75
C LEU A 87 12.30 -29.97 5.76
N GLY A 88 11.15 -30.38 5.24
CA GLY A 88 9.93 -29.56 5.17
C GLY A 88 9.95 -28.44 4.11
N VAL A 89 10.83 -28.53 3.11
CA VAL A 89 10.84 -27.63 1.95
C VAL A 89 9.92 -28.18 0.88
N ASP A 90 8.93 -27.40 0.46
CA ASP A 90 8.03 -27.77 -0.63
C ASP A 90 8.76 -27.70 -1.98
N GLY A 91 8.64 -28.77 -2.77
CA GLY A 91 9.20 -28.90 -4.11
C GLY A 91 8.14 -28.87 -5.21
N GLU A 92 6.84 -28.79 -4.89
CA GLU A 92 5.79 -28.73 -5.91
C GLU A 92 5.77 -27.35 -6.59
N GLY A 93 6.07 -27.31 -7.89
CA GLY A 93 6.15 -26.08 -8.68
C GLY A 93 7.36 -25.17 -8.36
N ALA A 94 8.25 -25.59 -7.46
CA ALA A 94 9.50 -24.90 -7.17
C ALA A 94 10.50 -25.03 -8.33
N ASP A 95 11.39 -24.03 -8.48
CA ASP A 95 12.55 -24.13 -9.37
C ASP A 95 13.78 -24.61 -8.58
N LEU A 96 14.51 -25.56 -9.13
CA LEU A 96 15.62 -26.26 -8.46
C LEU A 96 16.85 -26.33 -9.37
N ASN A 97 18.03 -26.17 -8.79
CA ASN A 97 19.29 -26.41 -9.51
C ASN A 97 19.56 -27.91 -9.83
N ALA A 98 18.68 -28.82 -9.38
CA ALA A 98 18.83 -30.27 -9.48
C ALA A 98 17.49 -31.00 -9.52
N GLU A 99 17.44 -32.11 -10.26
CA GLU A 99 16.27 -33.00 -10.34
C GLU A 99 15.88 -33.59 -8.97
N PRO A 100 14.58 -33.59 -8.58
CA PRO A 100 14.13 -34.24 -7.34
C PRO A 100 14.45 -35.74 -7.25
N SER A 101 14.64 -36.39 -8.41
CA SER A 101 15.06 -37.80 -8.54
C SER A 101 16.58 -38.01 -8.45
N GLN A 102 17.39 -36.94 -8.50
CA GLN A 102 18.85 -37.02 -8.44
C GLN A 102 19.30 -37.61 -7.11
N LYS A 103 20.16 -38.65 -7.17
CA LYS A 103 20.77 -39.22 -5.96
C LYS A 103 21.72 -38.22 -5.30
N LEU A 104 21.65 -38.13 -3.98
CA LEU A 104 22.65 -37.38 -3.20
C LEU A 104 23.99 -38.10 -3.20
N LYS A 105 25.07 -37.31 -3.24
CA LYS A 105 26.47 -37.73 -3.10
C LYS A 105 26.85 -37.73 -1.62
N ASP A 106 27.99 -38.31 -1.26
CA ASP A 106 28.51 -38.22 0.11
C ASP A 106 28.98 -36.79 0.46
N LYS A 107 29.37 -36.00 -0.54
CA LYS A 107 29.89 -34.61 -0.44
C LYS A 107 29.56 -33.82 -1.71
N GLY A 108 29.42 -32.49 -1.60
CA GLY A 108 29.10 -31.62 -2.73
C GLY A 108 27.66 -31.77 -3.21
N ASN A 109 26.73 -31.64 -2.26
CA ASN A 109 25.29 -31.50 -2.50
C ASN A 109 24.95 -30.04 -2.21
N ASP A 110 25.01 -29.21 -3.24
CA ASP A 110 24.79 -27.78 -3.16
C ASP A 110 23.48 -27.52 -3.92
N ILE A 111 22.38 -27.33 -3.19
CA ILE A 111 21.01 -27.35 -3.72
C ILE A 111 20.34 -26.00 -3.49
N ASP A 112 20.02 -25.33 -4.59
CA ASP A 112 19.23 -24.10 -4.60
C ASP A 112 17.78 -24.41 -4.94
N VAL A 113 16.85 -23.83 -4.18
CA VAL A 113 15.39 -23.99 -4.33
C VAL A 113 14.72 -22.60 -4.25
N THR A 114 14.03 -22.21 -5.33
CA THR A 114 13.08 -21.09 -5.30
C THR A 114 11.69 -21.66 -5.15
N THR A 115 11.04 -21.42 -4.01
CA THR A 115 9.72 -22.00 -3.70
C THR A 115 8.64 -21.41 -4.61
N ALA A 116 7.62 -22.21 -4.95
CA ALA A 116 6.42 -21.70 -5.60
C ALA A 116 5.67 -20.73 -4.66
N LYS A 117 5.26 -19.56 -5.16
CA LYS A 117 4.57 -18.53 -4.39
C LYS A 117 3.26 -18.16 -5.06
N ASN A 118 2.19 -18.16 -4.27
CA ASN A 118 0.83 -17.85 -4.67
C ASN A 118 0.59 -16.34 -4.52
N LEU A 119 0.75 -15.63 -5.62
CA LEU A 119 0.75 -14.16 -5.67
C LEU A 119 -0.55 -13.66 -6.31
N THR A 120 -0.97 -12.45 -5.95
CA THR A 120 -2.09 -11.76 -6.61
C THR A 120 -1.62 -10.43 -7.16
N ILE A 121 -1.63 -10.29 -8.49
CA ILE A 121 -1.26 -9.07 -9.19
C ILE A 121 -2.54 -8.31 -9.58
N VAL A 122 -2.80 -7.20 -8.92
CA VAL A 122 -3.93 -6.32 -9.17
C VAL A 122 -3.55 -5.31 -10.25
N ALA A 123 -4.20 -5.36 -11.40
CA ALA A 123 -3.95 -4.45 -12.52
C ALA A 123 -5.26 -4.10 -13.24
N ASP A 124 -5.40 -2.85 -13.69
CA ASP A 124 -6.53 -2.40 -14.53
C ASP A 124 -7.93 -2.77 -13.97
N GLY A 125 -8.05 -2.77 -12.63
CA GLY A 125 -9.28 -3.14 -11.90
C GLY A 125 -9.56 -4.65 -11.77
N LYS A 126 -8.55 -5.51 -11.92
CA LYS A 126 -8.68 -6.98 -11.93
C LYS A 126 -7.59 -7.68 -11.14
N ASP A 127 -7.94 -8.80 -10.53
CA ASP A 127 -7.02 -9.69 -9.82
C ASP A 127 -6.46 -10.77 -10.76
N HIS A 128 -5.15 -10.83 -10.91
CA HIS A 128 -4.43 -11.87 -11.63
C HIS A 128 -3.70 -12.76 -10.62
N LYS A 129 -4.25 -13.95 -10.35
CA LYS A 129 -3.61 -14.94 -9.48
C LYS A 129 -2.50 -15.66 -10.25
N VAL A 130 -1.33 -15.74 -9.64
CA VAL A 130 -0.11 -16.38 -10.15
C VAL A 130 0.33 -17.41 -9.12
N SER A 131 0.83 -18.56 -9.56
CA SER A 131 1.53 -19.52 -8.70
C SER A 131 2.78 -19.98 -9.44
N ALA A 132 3.95 -19.53 -8.98
CA ALA A 132 5.22 -19.71 -9.69
C ALA A 132 6.43 -19.54 -8.77
N ALA A 133 7.57 -20.12 -9.17
CA ALA A 133 8.87 -20.00 -8.50
C ALA A 133 9.54 -18.64 -8.76
N ALA A 134 8.87 -17.54 -8.38
CA ALA A 134 9.43 -16.19 -8.46
C ALA A 134 10.27 -15.86 -7.22
N GLU A 135 11.46 -15.29 -7.40
CA GLU A 135 12.16 -14.57 -6.34
C GLU A 135 11.67 -13.13 -6.23
N THR A 136 11.43 -12.47 -7.38
CA THR A 136 11.17 -11.02 -7.47
C THR A 136 9.81 -10.65 -8.05
N ALA A 137 9.38 -9.41 -7.76
CA ALA A 137 8.16 -8.83 -8.33
C ALA A 137 8.18 -8.75 -9.87
N LYS A 138 9.37 -8.72 -10.50
CA LYS A 138 9.53 -8.76 -11.95
C LYS A 138 9.23 -10.15 -12.53
N GLU A 139 9.73 -11.22 -11.93
CA GLU A 139 9.40 -12.58 -12.37
C GLU A 139 7.90 -12.85 -12.18
N ALA A 140 7.36 -12.51 -11.00
CA ALA A 140 5.94 -12.63 -10.70
C ALA A 140 5.04 -11.92 -11.72
N LEU A 141 5.44 -10.73 -12.21
CA LEU A 141 4.74 -10.02 -13.27
C LEU A 141 4.88 -10.72 -14.64
N GLY A 142 6.03 -11.33 -14.93
CA GLY A 142 6.32 -12.04 -16.17
C GLY A 142 5.43 -13.27 -16.43
N GLU A 143 4.90 -13.88 -15.37
CA GLU A 143 3.88 -14.94 -15.44
C GLU A 143 2.50 -14.42 -15.92
N THR A 144 2.33 -13.10 -15.99
CA THR A 144 1.10 -12.45 -16.48
C THR A 144 1.31 -11.86 -17.87
N LYS A 145 0.21 -11.47 -18.52
CA LYS A 145 0.24 -10.73 -19.79
C LYS A 145 0.17 -9.20 -19.56
N ILE A 146 0.66 -8.73 -18.41
CA ILE A 146 0.60 -7.33 -18.00
C ILE A 146 1.94 -6.66 -18.30
N GLU A 147 2.02 -6.00 -19.45
CA GLU A 147 3.15 -5.13 -19.78
C GLU A 147 3.03 -3.80 -19.00
N LEU A 148 4.16 -3.27 -18.54
CA LEU A 148 4.29 -1.91 -18.01
C LEU A 148 4.81 -0.99 -19.10
N ASP A 149 4.30 0.23 -19.20
CA ASP A 149 4.96 1.27 -19.97
C ASP A 149 6.14 1.92 -19.20
N LYS A 150 6.74 2.97 -19.77
CA LYS A 150 7.91 3.67 -19.21
C LYS A 150 7.60 4.55 -17.97
N ASP A 151 6.34 4.88 -17.73
CA ASP A 151 5.88 5.74 -16.62
C ASP A 151 5.12 4.93 -15.56
N ASP A 152 4.51 3.79 -15.94
CA ASP A 152 3.89 2.79 -15.07
C ASP A 152 4.85 2.22 -13.99
N PHE A 153 4.29 1.82 -12.85
CA PHE A 153 5.09 1.25 -11.75
C PHE A 153 4.28 0.28 -10.86
N MET A 154 4.95 -0.70 -10.26
CA MET A 154 4.34 -1.60 -9.27
C MET A 154 4.36 -1.00 -7.85
N SER A 155 3.51 -1.52 -6.95
CA SER A 155 3.45 -1.14 -5.53
C SER A 155 4.77 -1.37 -4.77
N VAL A 156 5.64 -2.22 -5.29
CA VAL A 156 7.03 -2.40 -4.88
C VAL A 156 7.95 -2.26 -6.11
N PRO A 157 9.24 -1.88 -5.95
CA PRO A 157 10.21 -1.94 -7.04
C PRO A 157 10.29 -3.32 -7.68
N LEU A 158 10.46 -3.40 -9.00
CA LEU A 158 10.54 -4.64 -9.76
C LEU A 158 11.58 -5.65 -9.22
N SER A 159 12.68 -5.18 -8.65
CA SER A 159 13.75 -5.99 -8.06
C SER A 159 13.51 -6.40 -6.59
N SER A 160 12.33 -6.13 -6.03
CA SER A 160 12.00 -6.50 -4.65
C SER A 160 11.70 -7.99 -4.57
N LYS A 161 12.21 -8.67 -3.54
CA LYS A 161 11.81 -10.05 -3.26
C LYS A 161 10.32 -10.14 -2.92
N VAL A 162 9.68 -11.24 -3.32
CA VAL A 162 8.25 -11.52 -3.07
C VAL A 162 8.07 -12.67 -2.08
N SER A 163 6.92 -12.67 -1.39
CA SER A 163 6.52 -13.68 -0.39
C SER A 163 5.23 -14.39 -0.81
N ASP A 164 5.02 -15.64 -0.38
CA ASP A 164 3.75 -16.34 -0.60
C ASP A 164 2.56 -15.55 -0.03
N GLY A 165 1.41 -15.61 -0.72
CA GLY A 165 0.21 -14.85 -0.40
C GLY A 165 0.27 -13.34 -0.73
N GLN A 166 1.40 -12.81 -1.22
CA GLN A 166 1.56 -11.36 -1.39
C GLN A 166 0.70 -10.79 -2.53
N VAL A 167 0.08 -9.64 -2.24
CA VAL A 167 -0.61 -8.80 -3.23
C VAL A 167 0.36 -7.75 -3.78
N LEU A 168 0.42 -7.63 -5.10
CA LEU A 168 1.18 -6.63 -5.85
C LEU A 168 0.21 -5.80 -6.70
N THR A 169 0.40 -4.48 -6.82
CA THR A 169 -0.49 -3.62 -7.61
C THR A 169 0.28 -2.96 -8.73
N VAL A 170 -0.24 -3.01 -9.96
CA VAL A 170 0.27 -2.25 -11.11
C VAL A 170 -0.45 -0.90 -11.16
N ASN A 171 0.33 0.18 -11.12
CA ASN A 171 -0.19 1.54 -11.13
C ASN A 171 0.00 2.17 -12.52
N ARG A 172 -1.11 2.44 -13.21
CA ARG A 172 -1.11 2.99 -14.56
C ARG A 172 -0.91 4.49 -14.57
N VAL A 173 0.09 4.99 -15.29
CA VAL A 173 0.43 6.41 -15.32
C VAL A 173 0.11 7.01 -16.66
N LYS A 174 -0.77 8.03 -16.68
CA LYS A 174 -1.13 8.73 -17.93
C LYS A 174 -0.79 10.21 -17.83
N ASN A 175 -0.18 10.72 -18.90
CA ASN A 175 0.13 12.13 -19.08
C ASN A 175 -0.78 12.69 -20.18
N LYS A 176 -1.78 13.50 -19.83
CA LYS A 176 -2.67 14.19 -20.80
C LYS A 176 -2.37 15.69 -20.82
N THR A 177 -2.59 16.33 -21.97
CA THR A 177 -2.67 17.78 -22.07
C THR A 177 -4.14 18.16 -22.26
N VAL A 178 -4.64 19.12 -21.49
CA VAL A 178 -6.01 19.63 -21.56
C VAL A 178 -5.93 21.15 -21.71
N THR A 179 -6.72 21.72 -22.61
CA THR A 179 -6.92 23.18 -22.69
C THR A 179 -8.20 23.57 -21.97
N GLU A 180 -8.11 24.59 -21.14
CA GLU A 180 -9.24 25.21 -20.43
C GLU A 180 -9.31 26.68 -20.83
N LYS A 181 -10.53 27.24 -20.87
CA LYS A 181 -10.76 28.64 -21.24
C LYS A 181 -11.21 29.42 -20.02
N GLU A 182 -10.51 30.51 -19.75
CA GLU A 182 -10.78 31.43 -18.65
C GLU A 182 -11.12 32.82 -19.22
N ALA A 183 -12.05 33.52 -18.57
CA ALA A 183 -12.30 34.93 -18.86
C ALA A 183 -11.12 35.79 -18.36
N ILE A 184 -10.99 36.99 -18.94
CA ILE A 184 -10.11 38.05 -18.46
C ILE A 184 -11.02 39.23 -18.10
N GLU A 185 -11.16 39.54 -16.81
CA GLU A 185 -11.97 40.67 -16.37
C GLU A 185 -11.39 41.99 -16.92
N PRO A 186 -12.23 42.95 -17.33
CA PRO A 186 -11.76 44.21 -17.90
C PRO A 186 -11.17 45.15 -16.84
N GLU A 187 -10.06 45.80 -17.17
CA GLU A 187 -9.49 46.87 -16.35
C GLU A 187 -10.48 48.05 -16.23
N VAL A 188 -10.53 48.67 -15.05
CA VAL A 188 -11.50 49.71 -14.71
C VAL A 188 -10.87 51.10 -14.84
N GLU A 189 -11.18 51.80 -15.94
CA GLU A 189 -10.82 53.20 -16.13
C GLU A 189 -11.77 54.09 -15.31
N LYS A 190 -11.20 55.00 -14.52
CA LYS A 190 -11.96 55.96 -13.70
C LYS A 190 -11.86 57.37 -14.28
N LYS A 191 -13.00 57.93 -14.69
CA LYS A 191 -13.12 59.33 -15.15
C LYS A 191 -13.81 60.16 -14.07
N LYS A 192 -13.43 61.43 -13.94
CA LYS A 192 -14.00 62.34 -12.94
C LYS A 192 -15.08 63.24 -13.56
N SER A 193 -16.16 63.50 -12.83
CA SER A 193 -17.22 64.42 -13.25
C SER A 193 -17.69 65.35 -12.12
N ASP A 194 -17.94 66.60 -12.46
CA ASP A 194 -18.60 67.60 -11.60
C ASP A 194 -20.14 67.50 -11.62
N SER A 195 -20.72 66.58 -12.41
CA SER A 195 -22.15 66.31 -12.44
C SER A 195 -22.65 65.48 -11.24
N LEU A 196 -21.82 64.55 -10.74
CA LEU A 196 -22.11 63.62 -9.65
C LEU A 196 -21.45 64.07 -8.34
N TYR A 197 -22.06 63.78 -7.19
CA TYR A 197 -21.51 64.13 -5.89
C TYR A 197 -20.33 63.24 -5.50
N GLU A 198 -19.41 63.77 -4.69
CA GLU A 198 -18.31 62.98 -4.14
C GLU A 198 -18.82 61.77 -3.34
N GLY A 199 -18.38 60.57 -3.72
CA GLY A 199 -18.89 59.29 -3.22
C GLY A 199 -19.95 58.62 -4.11
N GLU A 200 -20.53 59.33 -5.08
CA GLU A 200 -21.38 58.72 -6.12
C GLU A 200 -20.53 58.19 -7.28
N THR A 201 -20.94 57.06 -7.85
CA THR A 201 -20.29 56.45 -9.03
C THR A 201 -21.32 55.93 -10.02
N GLU A 202 -21.05 56.09 -11.31
CA GLU A 202 -21.90 55.63 -12.43
C GLU A 202 -21.05 54.85 -13.44
N VAL A 203 -21.62 53.84 -14.10
CA VAL A 203 -20.89 53.03 -15.10
C VAL A 203 -21.23 53.56 -16.50
N GLU A 204 -20.31 54.31 -17.10
CA GLU A 204 -20.45 54.84 -18.47
C GLU A 204 -20.36 53.72 -19.51
N ASP A 205 -19.38 52.82 -19.35
CA ASP A 205 -19.24 51.61 -20.15
C ASP A 205 -18.93 50.42 -19.25
N LYS A 206 -19.55 49.27 -19.52
CA LYS A 206 -19.29 48.02 -18.80
C LYS A 206 -18.01 47.32 -19.27
N GLY A 207 -17.48 47.70 -20.43
CA GLY A 207 -16.40 46.98 -21.08
C GLY A 207 -16.86 45.61 -21.61
N LYS A 208 -15.89 44.77 -21.95
CA LYS A 208 -16.12 43.35 -22.30
C LYS A 208 -15.01 42.48 -21.74
N ASP A 209 -15.37 41.32 -21.21
CA ASP A 209 -14.41 40.32 -20.78
C ASP A 209 -13.56 39.83 -21.96
N GLY A 210 -12.26 39.76 -21.75
CA GLY A 210 -11.35 39.04 -22.62
C GLY A 210 -11.48 37.54 -22.43
N GLN A 211 -10.76 36.77 -23.24
CA GLN A 211 -10.66 35.32 -23.09
C GLN A 211 -9.22 34.86 -23.30
N LYS A 212 -8.76 33.96 -22.44
CA LYS A 212 -7.52 33.22 -22.59
C LYS A 212 -7.77 31.72 -22.61
N GLU A 213 -6.86 31.01 -23.26
CA GLU A 213 -6.78 29.56 -23.28
C GLU A 213 -5.51 29.14 -22.53
N ILE A 214 -5.67 28.31 -21.50
CA ILE A 214 -4.57 27.78 -20.71
C ILE A 214 -4.39 26.31 -21.01
N SER A 215 -3.17 25.93 -21.38
CA SER A 215 -2.77 24.55 -21.58
C SER A 215 -2.22 23.98 -20.27
N TYR A 216 -2.87 22.94 -19.75
CA TYR A 216 -2.47 22.22 -18.55
C TYR A 216 -1.98 20.81 -18.91
N LYS A 217 -0.76 20.46 -18.47
CA LYS A 217 -0.32 19.05 -18.43
C LYS A 217 -0.82 18.43 -17.13
N ILE A 218 -1.61 17.38 -17.26
CA ILE A 218 -2.15 16.60 -16.15
C ILE A 218 -1.48 15.22 -16.13
N LYS A 219 -0.99 14.81 -14.94
CA LYS A 219 -0.60 13.42 -14.65
C LYS A 219 -1.71 12.75 -13.84
N THR A 220 -2.17 11.60 -14.29
CA THR A 220 -3.04 10.70 -13.52
C THR A 220 -2.33 9.40 -13.15
N VAL A 221 -2.79 8.75 -12.07
CA VAL A 221 -2.41 7.40 -11.66
C VAL A 221 -3.69 6.59 -11.45
N ASN A 222 -3.82 5.44 -12.12
CA ASN A 222 -5.02 4.56 -12.14
C ASN A 222 -6.33 5.21 -12.65
N GLY A 223 -6.35 6.53 -12.85
CA GLY A 223 -7.49 7.34 -13.25
C GLY A 223 -7.45 8.70 -12.56
N ASP A 224 -7.04 8.70 -11.30
CA ASP A 224 -7.04 9.84 -10.38
C ASP A 224 -5.96 10.87 -10.71
N GLU A 225 -6.30 12.15 -10.58
CA GLU A 225 -5.38 13.26 -10.86
C GLU A 225 -4.39 13.48 -9.72
N VAL A 226 -3.09 13.31 -9.99
CA VAL A 226 -2.02 13.47 -9.00
C VAL A 226 -1.15 14.72 -9.22
N LYS A 227 -1.28 15.37 -10.39
CA LYS A 227 -0.62 16.66 -10.69
C LYS A 227 -1.28 17.36 -11.86
N LYS A 228 -1.64 18.63 -11.70
CA LYS A 228 -1.95 19.59 -12.78
C LYS A 228 -0.84 20.64 -12.85
N GLU A 229 -0.32 20.90 -14.04
CA GLU A 229 0.82 21.80 -14.27
C GLU A 229 0.54 22.69 -15.49
N LYS A 230 0.45 24.00 -15.28
CA LYS A 230 0.31 24.99 -16.37
C LYS A 230 1.52 24.92 -17.29
N LYS A 231 1.29 24.84 -18.60
CA LYS A 231 2.32 24.75 -19.64
C LYS A 231 2.41 25.99 -20.52
N ASP A 232 1.27 26.53 -20.91
CA ASP A 232 1.17 27.67 -21.82
C ASP A 232 -0.10 28.47 -21.49
N GLU A 233 -0.11 29.75 -21.78
CA GLU A 233 -1.30 30.61 -21.74
C GLU A 233 -1.30 31.51 -22.96
N LYS A 234 -2.43 31.55 -23.66
CA LYS A 234 -2.62 32.33 -24.88
C LYS A 234 -3.89 33.16 -24.75
N VAL A 235 -3.76 34.49 -24.81
CA VAL A 235 -4.91 35.37 -24.99
C VAL A 235 -5.53 35.11 -26.37
N LEU A 236 -6.84 34.88 -26.39
CA LEU A 236 -7.66 34.70 -27.60
C LEU A 236 -8.39 35.99 -27.98
N SER A 237 -8.79 36.79 -26.99
CA SER A 237 -9.29 38.15 -27.14
C SER A 237 -8.89 38.98 -25.92
N GLU A 238 -8.34 40.17 -26.15
CA GLU A 238 -8.09 41.14 -25.09
C GLU A 238 -9.43 41.64 -24.50
N PRO A 239 -9.48 42.02 -23.22
CA PRO A 239 -10.64 42.71 -22.65
C PRO A 239 -10.79 44.13 -23.21
N GLU A 240 -12.03 44.62 -23.26
CA GLU A 240 -12.32 46.03 -23.51
C GLU A 240 -12.57 46.73 -22.15
N THR A 241 -11.89 47.86 -21.89
CA THR A 241 -11.91 48.55 -20.60
C THR A 241 -13.31 48.95 -20.14
N LYS A 242 -13.56 48.80 -18.83
CA LYS A 242 -14.78 49.22 -18.16
C LYS A 242 -14.62 50.65 -17.67
N VAL A 243 -15.52 51.56 -18.03
CA VAL A 243 -15.44 52.97 -17.64
C VAL A 243 -16.42 53.28 -16.50
N VAL A 244 -15.88 53.80 -15.41
CA VAL A 244 -16.64 54.29 -14.25
C VAL A 244 -16.42 55.79 -14.09
N ILE A 245 -17.52 56.54 -13.99
CA ILE A 245 -17.52 57.95 -13.62
C ILE A 245 -17.57 58.06 -12.11
N GLU A 246 -16.64 58.82 -11.53
CA GLU A 246 -16.60 59.17 -10.12
C GLU A 246 -16.98 60.65 -9.94
N GLY A 247 -17.90 60.93 -9.03
CA GLY A 247 -18.30 62.30 -8.70
C GLY A 247 -17.21 63.06 -7.96
N THR A 248 -17.06 64.35 -8.30
CA THR A 248 -16.13 65.29 -7.64
C THR A 248 -16.81 66.58 -7.19
N LYS A 249 -18.15 66.62 -7.21
CA LYS A 249 -18.93 67.75 -6.72
C LYS A 249 -19.09 67.61 -5.21
N GLU A 250 -18.59 68.58 -4.44
CA GLU A 250 -18.80 68.59 -2.98
C GLU A 250 -20.29 68.51 -2.66
N LYS A 251 -20.66 67.57 -1.79
CA LYS A 251 -22.04 67.45 -1.29
C LYS A 251 -22.31 68.61 -0.33
N PRO A 252 -23.48 69.29 -0.38
CA PRO A 252 -23.81 70.34 0.57
C PRO A 252 -23.69 69.83 2.01
N ALA A 253 -23.04 70.61 2.88
CA ALA A 253 -22.85 70.24 4.28
C ALA A 253 -24.22 70.14 4.99
N GLU A 254 -24.49 69.00 5.61
CA GLU A 254 -25.67 68.80 6.45
C GLU A 254 -25.43 69.51 7.81
N GLU A 255 -26.42 70.30 8.26
CA GLU A 255 -26.36 71.03 9.53
C GLU A 255 -26.50 70.10 10.75
N PRO A 256 -25.96 70.46 11.92
CA PRO A 256 -25.91 69.58 13.08
C PRO A 256 -27.29 69.23 13.68
N ASP A 257 -27.37 68.00 14.18
CA ASP A 257 -28.55 67.38 14.80
C ASP A 257 -29.02 68.07 16.12
N SER A 258 -30.29 67.87 16.46
CA SER A 258 -30.91 68.26 17.74
C SER A 258 -32.06 67.33 18.12
N GLY A 259 -31.77 66.04 18.34
CA GLY A 259 -32.73 65.04 18.83
C GLY A 259 -33.19 65.19 20.29
N SER A 260 -34.06 64.27 20.72
CA SER A 260 -34.60 64.08 22.09
C SER A 260 -35.47 62.81 22.10
N ASP A 261 -35.52 61.92 23.10
CA ASP A 261 -34.65 61.62 24.26
C ASP A 261 -34.99 60.16 24.72
N ALA A 262 -34.36 59.66 25.80
CA ALA A 262 -34.49 58.35 26.45
C ALA A 262 -35.86 57.63 26.40
N GLY A 263 -35.92 56.28 26.43
CA GLY A 263 -34.85 55.28 26.54
C GLY A 263 -35.22 54.10 27.45
N THR A 264 -34.45 53.00 27.42
CA THR A 264 -34.62 51.77 28.23
C THR A 264 -35.88 50.94 27.90
N GLY A 265 -35.83 49.62 27.65
CA GLY A 265 -34.69 48.71 27.50
C GLY A 265 -35.13 47.23 27.62
N ASP A 266 -34.15 46.32 27.53
CA ASP A 266 -34.22 44.87 27.81
C ASP A 266 -34.89 43.91 26.79
N SER A 267 -34.28 42.74 26.69
CA SER A 267 -34.71 41.40 26.23
C SER A 267 -35.88 41.20 25.24
N GLY A 268 -35.56 40.54 24.12
CA GLY A 268 -36.12 39.20 23.87
C GLY A 268 -36.86 38.92 22.56
N THR A 269 -36.25 38.04 21.74
CA THR A 269 -36.89 36.96 20.93
C THR A 269 -38.20 37.21 20.14
N GLY A 270 -38.12 37.02 18.82
CA GLY A 270 -38.86 35.91 18.17
C GLY A 270 -39.92 36.24 17.10
N GLY A 271 -39.67 35.75 15.87
CA GLY A 271 -40.68 35.49 14.82
C GLY A 271 -41.25 36.70 14.06
N SER A 272 -41.88 36.54 12.89
CA SER A 272 -41.96 35.42 11.92
C SER A 272 -42.51 35.95 10.58
N ASP A 273 -42.46 35.12 9.51
CA ASP A 273 -43.30 35.15 8.29
C ASP A 273 -43.17 36.38 7.34
N ASP A 274 -43.36 36.34 6.01
CA ASP A 274 -43.43 35.32 4.92
C ASP A 274 -43.41 36.13 3.57
N GLY A 275 -43.05 35.68 2.35
CA GLY A 275 -42.60 34.42 1.72
C GLY A 275 -41.94 34.80 0.37
N ASP A 276 -41.84 34.01 -0.72
CA ASP A 276 -42.04 32.59 -1.04
C ASP A 276 -41.27 32.27 -2.37
N GLU A 277 -41.22 31.00 -2.80
CA GLU A 277 -40.80 30.44 -4.10
C GLU A 277 -39.33 30.61 -4.61
N SER A 278 -38.49 29.67 -4.15
CA SER A 278 -37.83 28.64 -5.00
C SER A 278 -36.87 29.03 -6.16
N THR A 279 -35.58 28.67 -6.05
CA THR A 279 -35.00 27.49 -6.77
C THR A 279 -33.50 27.20 -6.49
N GLY A 280 -33.22 26.08 -5.80
CA GLY A 280 -32.25 25.04 -6.23
C GLY A 280 -30.72 25.27 -6.23
N GLY A 281 -30.05 24.80 -5.16
CA GLY A 281 -28.77 24.05 -5.25
C GLY A 281 -27.46 24.81 -4.89
N GLY A 282 -26.51 24.23 -4.14
CA GLY A 282 -26.52 22.94 -3.43
C GLY A 282 -25.26 22.76 -2.57
N SER A 283 -25.40 22.23 -1.35
CA SER A 283 -24.31 22.10 -0.35
C SER A 283 -23.59 20.74 -0.41
N GLY A 284 -22.37 20.69 0.15
CA GLY A 284 -21.48 19.53 0.15
C GLY A 284 -20.92 19.14 1.52
N SER A 285 -21.62 19.45 2.62
CA SER A 285 -21.26 18.94 3.95
C SER A 285 -21.65 17.47 4.08
N GLY A 286 -20.68 16.57 3.93
CA GLY A 286 -20.89 15.12 4.03
C GLY A 286 -20.33 14.53 5.33
N ASP A 287 -21.21 14.23 6.28
CA ASP A 287 -20.88 13.34 7.40
C ASP A 287 -20.72 11.91 6.87
N MET A 288 -19.47 11.53 6.61
CA MET A 288 -19.10 10.17 6.19
C MET A 288 -19.51 9.18 7.30
N SER A 289 -20.29 8.16 6.96
CA SER A 289 -20.79 7.20 7.93
C SER A 289 -19.67 6.35 8.54
N THR A 290 -19.90 5.78 9.72
CA THR A 290 -18.94 4.88 10.38
C THR A 290 -18.53 3.70 9.49
N GLN A 291 -19.39 3.26 8.56
CA GLN A 291 -19.04 2.20 7.60
C GLN A 291 -18.09 2.72 6.51
N GLU A 292 -18.39 3.87 5.91
CA GLU A 292 -17.50 4.50 4.92
C GLU A 292 -16.13 4.89 5.53
N ILE A 293 -16.10 5.31 6.80
CA ILE A 293 -14.84 5.51 7.54
C ILE A 293 -14.07 4.19 7.67
N LYS A 294 -14.73 3.09 8.03
CA LYS A 294 -14.11 1.76 8.14
C LYS A 294 -13.55 1.26 6.81
N ASP A 295 -14.28 1.50 5.72
CA ASP A 295 -13.88 1.10 4.37
C ASP A 295 -12.73 1.99 3.84
N MET A 296 -12.78 3.31 4.09
CA MET A 296 -11.70 4.27 3.83
C MET A 296 -10.37 3.86 4.48
N LEU A 297 -10.42 3.34 5.71
CA LEU A 297 -9.23 2.90 6.45
C LEU A 297 -8.62 1.59 5.90
N GLY A 298 -9.39 0.81 5.13
CA GLY A 298 -8.99 -0.49 4.59
C GLY A 298 -9.58 -1.70 5.33
N GLY A 299 -10.61 -1.51 6.16
CA GLY A 299 -11.33 -2.59 6.85
C GLY A 299 -10.53 -3.32 7.94
N PRO A 300 -11.12 -4.34 8.60
CA PRO A 300 -10.60 -4.94 9.85
C PRO A 300 -9.21 -5.58 9.80
N GLY A 301 -8.68 -5.88 8.62
CA GLY A 301 -7.31 -6.39 8.45
C GLY A 301 -6.24 -5.30 8.28
N SER A 302 -6.63 -4.03 8.22
CA SER A 302 -5.73 -2.91 7.96
C SER A 302 -5.22 -2.27 9.25
N LYS A 303 -3.94 -1.89 9.25
CA LYS A 303 -3.30 -1.26 10.40
C LYS A 303 -3.91 0.10 10.77
N TRP A 304 -4.45 0.82 9.78
CA TRP A 304 -5.18 2.07 9.99
C TRP A 304 -6.53 1.87 10.66
N TYR A 305 -7.26 0.79 10.31
CA TYR A 305 -8.49 0.42 11.01
C TYR A 305 -8.19 0.09 12.48
N SER A 306 -7.17 -0.72 12.77
CA SER A 306 -6.78 -1.06 14.16
C SER A 306 -6.38 0.17 14.99
N VAL A 307 -5.67 1.13 14.39
CA VAL A 307 -5.37 2.42 15.03
C VAL A 307 -6.65 3.17 15.37
N VAL A 308 -7.54 3.42 14.41
CA VAL A 308 -8.76 4.22 14.64
C VAL A 308 -9.78 3.50 15.54
N GLU A 309 -9.83 2.17 15.51
CA GLU A 309 -10.64 1.36 16.43
C GLU A 309 -10.22 1.59 17.90
N CYS A 310 -8.92 1.72 18.14
CA CYS A 310 -8.33 1.90 19.46
C CYS A 310 -8.31 3.37 19.93
N GLU A 311 -7.90 4.29 19.04
CA GLU A 311 -7.66 5.70 19.38
C GLU A 311 -8.97 6.51 19.42
N SER A 312 -9.99 6.18 18.61
CA SER A 312 -11.27 6.91 18.59
C SER A 312 -12.55 6.06 18.50
N ASN A 313 -12.45 4.74 18.38
CA ASN A 313 -13.57 3.85 18.05
C ASN A 313 -14.39 4.35 16.83
N PHE A 314 -13.68 4.82 15.80
CA PHE A 314 -14.23 5.36 14.54
C PHE A 314 -15.07 6.64 14.65
N ASP A 315 -15.06 7.34 15.79
CA ASP A 315 -15.65 8.67 15.91
C ASP A 315 -14.67 9.75 15.38
N PRO A 316 -15.03 10.52 14.33
CA PRO A 316 -14.20 11.61 13.80
C PRO A 316 -14.29 12.91 14.61
N LYS A 317 -15.20 13.00 15.59
CA LYS A 317 -15.35 14.12 16.53
C LYS A 317 -14.74 13.82 17.91
N ALA A 318 -14.18 12.62 18.10
CA ALA A 318 -13.59 12.19 19.36
C ALA A 318 -12.54 13.17 19.91
N SER A 319 -12.55 13.39 21.22
CA SER A 319 -11.50 14.14 21.91
C SER A 319 -11.31 13.64 23.34
N ASN A 320 -10.04 13.58 23.76
CA ASN A 320 -9.65 13.36 25.16
C ASN A 320 -9.23 14.68 25.87
N GLY A 321 -9.52 15.84 25.27
CA GLY A 321 -9.15 17.17 25.75
C GLY A 321 -7.72 17.61 25.43
N THR A 322 -6.85 16.71 24.95
CA THR A 322 -5.50 17.03 24.47
C THR A 322 -5.25 16.56 23.04
N HIS A 323 -5.91 15.47 22.63
CA HIS A 323 -5.86 14.89 21.30
C HIS A 323 -7.28 14.87 20.69
N PHE A 324 -7.37 14.91 19.35
CA PHE A 324 -8.62 15.15 18.62
C PHE A 324 -8.73 14.34 17.32
N GLY A 325 -9.95 13.93 16.96
CA GLY A 325 -10.28 13.23 15.71
C GLY A 325 -9.95 11.73 15.68
N LEU A 326 -10.18 11.09 14.54
CA LEU A 326 -10.02 9.65 14.27
C LEU A 326 -8.65 9.10 14.70
N PHE A 327 -7.60 9.89 14.51
CA PHE A 327 -6.20 9.49 14.72
C PHE A 327 -5.60 10.14 15.97
N GLN A 328 -6.44 10.71 16.85
CA GLN A 328 -6.07 11.43 18.08
C GLN A 328 -4.85 12.35 17.87
N PHE A 329 -5.02 13.37 17.02
CA PHE A 329 -3.98 14.35 16.74
C PHE A 329 -3.79 15.35 17.88
N LEU A 330 -2.53 15.59 18.26
CA LEU A 330 -2.13 16.84 18.93
C LEU A 330 -2.23 18.02 17.95
N PRO A 331 -2.75 19.20 18.35
CA PRO A 331 -2.89 20.37 17.47
C PRO A 331 -1.61 20.82 16.77
N ASP A 332 -0.47 20.86 17.48
CA ASP A 332 0.82 21.25 16.89
C ASP A 332 1.26 20.28 15.78
N THR A 333 1.05 18.98 15.98
CA THR A 333 1.35 17.94 14.98
C THR A 333 0.39 18.03 13.79
N TRP A 334 -0.88 18.34 14.03
CA TRP A 334 -1.88 18.58 12.98
C TRP A 334 -1.49 19.75 12.06
N HIS A 335 -1.12 20.88 12.64
CA HIS A 335 -0.67 22.06 11.88
C HIS A 335 0.68 21.80 11.18
N LYS A 336 1.61 21.08 11.81
CA LYS A 336 2.86 20.62 11.16
C LYS A 336 2.59 19.70 9.95
N MET A 337 1.56 18.86 10.01
CA MET A 337 1.13 18.06 8.86
C MET A 337 0.43 18.89 7.77
N GLY A 338 0.05 20.14 8.04
CA GLY A 338 -0.64 21.02 7.10
C GLY A 338 -2.17 20.90 7.18
N GLY A 339 -2.71 20.43 8.30
CA GLY A 339 -4.11 20.69 8.66
C GLY A 339 -4.28 22.10 9.21
N THR A 340 -5.50 22.62 9.22
CA THR A 340 -5.88 23.90 9.84
C THR A 340 -7.00 23.68 10.86
N GLY A 341 -7.27 24.68 11.70
CA GLY A 341 -8.29 24.55 12.75
C GLY A 341 -7.98 23.43 13.76
N ASN A 342 -9.03 22.80 14.30
CA ASN A 342 -8.97 21.64 15.18
C ASN A 342 -9.12 20.35 14.35
N PRO A 343 -8.31 19.28 14.59
CA PRO A 343 -8.47 18.00 13.90
C PRO A 343 -9.91 17.43 13.88
N SER A 344 -10.68 17.62 14.96
CA SER A 344 -12.07 17.13 15.02
C SER A 344 -13.00 17.83 14.04
N ASP A 345 -12.67 19.04 13.61
CA ASP A 345 -13.56 19.87 12.78
C ASP A 345 -13.36 19.58 11.29
N ALA A 346 -12.18 19.05 10.92
CA ALA A 346 -11.86 18.59 9.58
C ALA A 346 -12.59 17.28 9.21
N SER A 347 -12.73 17.03 7.90
CA SER A 347 -13.41 15.84 7.39
C SER A 347 -12.63 14.55 7.70
N PRO A 348 -13.29 13.38 7.84
CA PRO A 348 -12.63 12.08 8.06
C PRO A 348 -11.53 11.77 7.04
N GLN A 349 -11.75 12.14 5.77
CA GLN A 349 -10.76 12.01 4.70
C GLN A 349 -9.54 12.92 4.93
N GLU A 350 -9.73 14.20 5.29
CA GLU A 350 -8.60 15.09 5.59
C GLU A 350 -7.84 14.62 6.83
N GLN A 351 -8.54 14.19 7.88
CA GLN A 351 -7.93 13.61 9.08
C GLN A 351 -7.01 12.43 8.71
N PHE A 352 -7.46 11.55 7.81
CA PHE A 352 -6.68 10.43 7.31
C PHE A 352 -5.51 10.86 6.40
N ASP A 353 -5.68 11.88 5.57
CA ASP A 353 -4.61 12.41 4.71
C ASP A 353 -3.47 13.04 5.51
N ARG A 354 -3.77 13.72 6.63
CA ARG A 354 -2.72 14.17 7.57
C ARG A 354 -2.10 12.99 8.33
N ALA A 355 -2.87 11.96 8.70
CA ALA A 355 -2.34 10.76 9.36
C ALA A 355 -1.35 10.00 8.46
N LYS A 356 -1.70 9.75 7.20
CA LYS A 356 -0.80 9.14 6.19
C LYS A 356 0.49 9.93 6.00
N LYS A 357 0.44 11.27 6.07
CA LYS A 357 1.65 12.10 6.05
C LYS A 357 2.50 11.92 7.32
N LEU A 358 1.89 11.94 8.51
CA LEU A 358 2.61 11.74 9.77
C LEU A 358 3.29 10.36 9.83
N GLN A 359 2.59 9.31 9.41
CA GLN A 359 3.14 7.95 9.36
C GLN A 359 4.33 7.83 8.39
N LYS A 360 4.33 8.61 7.31
CA LYS A 360 5.45 8.68 6.36
C LYS A 360 6.65 9.46 6.90
N GLU A 361 6.43 10.46 7.75
CA GLU A 361 7.50 11.29 8.34
C GLU A 361 8.08 10.71 9.65
N ALA A 362 7.25 10.08 10.49
CA ALA A 362 7.61 9.62 11.85
C ALA A 362 7.44 8.10 12.08
N GLY A 363 6.93 7.36 11.09
CA GLY A 363 6.57 5.95 11.25
C GLY A 363 5.31 5.74 12.08
N TRP A 364 5.09 4.49 12.51
CA TRP A 364 3.89 4.10 13.27
C TRP A 364 3.93 4.50 14.75
N GLY A 365 5.10 4.84 15.30
CA GLY A 365 5.30 5.15 16.73
C GLY A 365 4.69 6.48 17.21
N GLN A 366 3.67 6.99 16.53
CA GLN A 366 2.82 8.10 16.97
C GLN A 366 1.44 7.62 17.46
N TRP A 367 1.09 6.36 17.22
CA TRP A 367 -0.13 5.71 17.69
C TRP A 367 0.24 4.50 18.54
N ALA A 368 -0.33 4.39 19.74
CA ALA A 368 0.07 3.34 20.68
C ALA A 368 -0.46 1.96 20.26
N CYS A 369 -1.53 1.94 19.46
CA CYS A 369 -2.20 0.72 18.99
C CYS A 369 -1.81 0.30 17.56
N ALA A 370 -0.63 0.74 17.08
CA ALA A 370 -0.11 0.47 15.74
C ALA A 370 0.93 -0.65 15.71
#